data_AF-A0A816PL74-F1
#
_entry.id   AF-A0A816PL74-F1
#
_cell.length_a   1.000
_cell.length_b   1.000
_cell.length_c   1.000
_cell.angle_alpha   90.00
_cell.angle_beta   90.00
_cell.angle_gamma   90.00
#
_symmetry.space_group_name_H-M   'P 1'
#
loop_
_entity.id
_entity.type
_entity.pdbx_description
1 polymer ?
#
loop_
_entity_poly.entity_id
_entity_poly.type
_entity_poly.pdbx_seq_one_letter_code
_entity_poly.pdbx_strand_id
1 'polypeptide(L)'
;MILVIVYYWSAANSPEDEVVTDPCTPKGYNLDKNSHTDSSEESRLTGSLQAAGNFTKCRSATYAMLQEGNEKCPYKHCSIGSTFTPDLQGHFLATSNFYYTSKFFELDEKDWLAEMIPAGKRYCKEKWSELKAEHPTTKEEYLLGYCFSSAYIISMLHDSLGFALDYGR
;
A
#
# COMPACT_ATOMS: atom_id res chain seq x y z
N MET A 1 0.77 -1.97 8.19
CA MET A 1 2.17 -1.90 7.73
C MET A 1 2.94 -3.17 8.06
N ILE A 2 2.94 -3.61 9.33
CA ILE A 2 3.52 -4.92 9.75
C ILE A 2 2.99 -6.10 8.89
N LEU A 3 1.68 -6.12 8.59
CA LEU A 3 1.08 -7.14 7.72
C LEU A 3 1.74 -7.27 6.33
N VAL A 4 2.05 -6.15 5.65
CA VAL A 4 2.68 -6.14 4.31
C VAL A 4 4.06 -6.80 4.33
N ILE A 5 4.80 -6.56 5.41
CA ILE A 5 6.16 -7.09 5.62
C ILE A 5 6.10 -8.60 5.84
N VAL A 6 5.13 -9.08 6.63
CA VAL A 6 4.91 -10.53 6.85
C VAL A 6 4.57 -11.24 5.52
N TYR A 7 3.70 -10.66 4.70
CA TYR A 7 3.29 -11.25 3.42
C TYR A 7 4.42 -11.34 2.38
N TYR A 8 5.34 -10.37 2.35
CA TYR A 8 6.51 -10.43 1.45
C TYR A 8 7.44 -11.61 1.76
N TRP A 9 7.46 -12.09 3.01
CA TRP A 9 8.41 -13.09 3.47
C TRP A 9 7.96 -14.54 3.27
N SER A 10 6.65 -14.80 3.22
CA SER A 10 6.11 -16.13 2.87
C SER A 10 6.55 -16.63 1.48
N ALA A 11 7.04 -15.74 0.61
CA ALA A 11 7.41 -16.03 -0.77
C ALA A 11 8.93 -16.24 -1.02
N ALA A 12 9.81 -16.00 -0.05
CA ALA A 12 11.26 -16.04 -0.26
C ALA A 12 11.97 -17.13 0.59
N ASN A 13 12.66 -18.06 -0.07
CA ASN A 13 13.50 -19.09 0.55
C ASN A 13 14.99 -18.70 0.47
N SER A 14 15.70 -18.80 1.62
CA SER A 14 17.16 -18.88 1.85
C SER A 14 17.84 -17.65 2.52
N PRO A 15 18.84 -17.84 3.41
CA PRO A 15 19.43 -16.79 4.22
C PRO A 15 20.76 -16.28 3.65
N GLU A 16 20.77 -15.04 3.18
CA GLU A 16 21.96 -14.18 3.12
C GLU A 16 21.57 -12.84 3.76
N ASP A 17 22.54 -11.99 4.14
CA ASP A 17 22.33 -10.64 4.72
C ASP A 17 21.59 -9.70 3.74
N GLU A 18 20.33 -10.00 3.44
CA GLU A 18 19.52 -9.32 2.47
C GLU A 18 18.84 -8.13 3.14
N VAL A 19 19.24 -6.92 2.73
CA VAL A 19 18.56 -5.69 3.11
C VAL A 19 17.18 -5.72 2.46
N VAL A 20 16.16 -6.02 3.24
CA VAL A 20 14.77 -6.00 2.77
C VAL A 20 14.33 -4.54 2.69
N THR A 21 13.89 -4.10 1.52
CA THR A 21 13.41 -2.73 1.33
C THR A 21 11.88 -2.68 1.37
N ASP A 22 11.32 -1.85 2.23
CA ASP A 22 9.90 -1.53 2.24
C ASP A 22 9.61 -0.35 1.28
N PRO A 23 8.93 -0.59 0.14
CA PRO A 23 8.60 0.46 -0.81
C PRO A 23 7.43 1.35 -0.36
N CYS A 24 6.64 0.91 0.61
CA CYS A 24 5.42 1.59 1.04
C CYS A 24 5.64 2.56 2.21
N THR A 25 6.77 2.44 2.91
CA THR A 25 7.16 3.38 3.96
C THR A 25 8.01 4.52 3.36
N PRO A 26 7.71 5.80 3.67
CA PRO A 26 8.49 6.95 3.20
C PRO A 26 9.98 6.85 3.55
N LYS A 27 10.83 7.28 2.62
CA LYS A 27 12.28 7.17 2.75
C LYS A 27 12.79 7.92 3.99
N GLY A 28 13.67 7.28 4.75
CA GLY A 28 14.30 7.87 5.94
C GLY A 28 13.50 7.69 7.24
N TYR A 29 12.36 6.99 7.19
CA TYR A 29 11.73 6.45 8.39
C TYR A 29 12.58 5.30 8.96
N ASN A 30 12.75 5.25 10.28
CA ASN A 30 13.52 4.21 10.95
C ASN A 30 12.57 3.08 11.39
N LEU A 31 12.59 1.95 10.67
CA LEU A 31 11.73 0.80 10.93
C LEU A 31 12.23 -0.03 12.14
N ASP A 32 13.55 -0.14 12.33
CA ASP A 32 14.18 -0.97 13.36
C ASP A 32 13.87 -0.50 14.81
N LYS A 33 13.60 0.80 15.01
CA LYS A 33 13.27 1.35 16.34
C LYS A 33 11.83 1.08 16.80
N ASN A 34 10.93 0.72 15.88
CA ASN A 34 9.50 0.58 16.13
C ASN A 34 8.98 -0.86 16.01
N SER A 35 9.86 -1.84 15.78
CA SER A 35 9.52 -3.24 16.04
C SER A 35 9.40 -3.44 17.55
N HIS A 36 8.20 -3.24 18.08
CA HIS A 36 7.88 -3.73 19.42
C HIS A 36 8.13 -5.23 19.45
N THR A 37 9.08 -5.63 20.28
CA THR A 37 9.35 -7.03 20.63
C THR A 37 8.12 -7.60 21.33
N ASP A 38 7.19 -8.15 20.56
CA ASP A 38 6.24 -9.12 21.13
C ASP A 38 6.99 -10.44 21.26
N SER A 39 7.10 -10.87 22.51
CA SER A 39 7.78 -12.07 22.94
C SER A 39 7.03 -13.31 22.47
N SER A 40 7.39 -13.86 21.31
CA SER A 40 7.27 -15.28 21.01
C SER A 40 8.11 -15.65 19.78
N GLU A 41 9.22 -16.34 20.03
CA GLU A 41 9.91 -17.27 19.12
C GLU A 41 9.94 -16.97 17.61
N GLU A 42 10.55 -15.85 17.18
CA GLU A 42 10.98 -15.73 15.77
C GLU A 42 12.20 -14.82 15.58
N SER A 43 13.22 -15.01 16.42
CA SER A 43 14.55 -14.42 16.19
C SER A 43 15.31 -15.23 15.13
N ARG A 44 14.96 -15.02 13.86
CA ARG A 44 15.76 -15.41 12.69
C ARG A 44 15.97 -14.29 11.67
N LEU A 45 15.47 -13.09 11.94
CA LEU A 45 15.62 -11.94 11.04
C LEU A 45 16.94 -11.20 11.34
N THR A 46 18.01 -11.60 10.66
CA THR A 46 19.29 -10.87 10.60
C THR A 46 19.35 -9.82 9.48
N GLY A 47 18.29 -9.65 8.68
CA GLY A 47 18.21 -8.64 7.61
C GLY A 47 17.79 -7.25 8.12
N SER A 48 18.47 -6.19 7.71
CA SER A 48 18.09 -4.80 7.98
C SER A 48 16.89 -4.40 7.09
N LEU A 49 15.84 -3.85 7.70
CA LEU A 49 14.65 -3.40 6.98
C LEU A 49 14.74 -1.90 6.65
N GLN A 50 14.74 -1.55 5.37
CA GLN A 50 14.94 -0.17 4.91
C GLN A 50 13.69 0.44 4.29
N ALA A 51 13.23 1.57 4.82
CA ALA A 51 12.17 2.37 4.19
C ALA A 51 12.68 3.05 2.90
N ALA A 52 12.05 2.73 1.77
CA ALA A 52 12.51 3.12 0.44
C ALA A 52 11.62 4.15 -0.26
N GLY A 53 10.32 4.21 0.06
CA GLY A 53 9.41 5.21 -0.50
C GLY A 53 9.31 5.17 -2.04
N ASN A 54 8.70 4.12 -2.58
CA ASN A 54 8.53 3.93 -4.03
C ASN A 54 7.11 3.49 -4.34
N PHE A 55 6.28 4.44 -4.80
CA PHE A 55 4.87 4.20 -5.12
C PHE A 55 4.67 3.03 -6.09
N THR A 56 5.50 2.89 -7.12
CA THR A 56 5.30 1.86 -8.15
C THR A 56 5.56 0.47 -7.57
N LYS A 57 6.66 0.31 -6.82
CA LYS A 57 6.94 -0.94 -6.11
C LYS A 57 5.91 -1.20 -5.01
N CYS A 58 5.45 -0.17 -4.31
CA CYS A 58 4.41 -0.29 -3.29
C CYS A 58 3.09 -0.76 -3.90
N ARG A 59 2.69 -0.20 -5.06
CA ARG A 59 1.51 -0.64 -5.80
C ARG A 59 1.63 -2.10 -6.23
N SER A 60 2.78 -2.51 -6.76
CA SER A 60 3.02 -3.93 -7.09
C SER A 60 2.95 -4.83 -5.86
N ALA A 61 3.52 -4.38 -4.72
CA ALA A 61 3.47 -5.10 -3.45
C ALA A 61 2.03 -5.25 -2.94
N THR A 62 1.25 -4.17 -2.91
CA THR A 62 -0.14 -4.20 -2.46
C THR A 62 -1.03 -5.00 -3.41
N TYR A 63 -0.77 -4.96 -4.72
CA TYR A 63 -1.45 -5.82 -5.67
C TYR A 63 -1.16 -7.30 -5.41
N ALA A 64 0.11 -7.68 -5.22
CA ALA A 64 0.48 -9.05 -4.90
C ALA A 64 -0.23 -9.55 -3.63
N MET A 65 -0.33 -8.71 -2.58
CA MET A 65 -1.10 -9.04 -1.37
C MET A 65 -2.59 -9.26 -1.65
N LEU A 66 -3.20 -8.43 -2.51
CA LEU A 66 -4.60 -8.59 -2.89
C LEU A 66 -4.86 -9.85 -3.73
N GLN A 67 -3.84 -10.36 -4.42
CA GLN A 67 -3.94 -11.55 -5.26
C GLN A 67 -3.61 -12.86 -4.52
N GLU A 68 -3.19 -12.79 -3.26
CA GLU A 68 -2.89 -13.98 -2.48
C GLU A 68 -4.13 -14.88 -2.32
N GLY A 69 -3.97 -16.16 -2.64
CA GLY A 69 -5.06 -17.13 -2.61
C GLY A 69 -5.89 -17.17 -3.90
N ASN A 70 -5.64 -16.28 -4.88
CA ASN A 70 -6.37 -16.30 -6.16
C ASN A 70 -6.15 -17.60 -6.93
N GLU A 71 -5.02 -18.28 -6.72
CA GLU A 71 -4.75 -19.61 -7.30
C GLU A 71 -5.77 -20.68 -6.87
N LYS A 72 -6.53 -20.44 -5.80
CA LYS A 72 -7.60 -21.31 -5.28
C LYS A 72 -9.00 -20.83 -5.67
N CYS A 73 -9.12 -19.83 -6.54
CA CYS A 73 -10.41 -19.30 -6.99
C CYS A 73 -11.23 -20.41 -7.68
N PRO A 74 -12.43 -20.78 -7.17
CA PRO A 74 -13.25 -21.82 -7.77
C PRO A 74 -14.11 -21.30 -8.94
N TYR A 75 -14.02 -20.01 -9.24
CA TYR A 75 -14.79 -19.33 -10.29
C TYR A 75 -13.90 -19.03 -11.51
N LYS A 76 -14.53 -18.64 -12.63
CA LYS A 76 -13.78 -18.22 -13.83
C LYS A 76 -12.85 -17.04 -13.57
N HIS A 77 -13.23 -16.16 -12.64
CA HIS A 77 -12.45 -15.01 -12.24
C HIS A 77 -12.76 -14.63 -10.78
N CYS A 78 -11.71 -14.30 -10.02
CA CYS A 78 -11.78 -13.65 -8.71
C CYS A 78 -10.92 -12.40 -8.77
N SER A 79 -11.42 -11.29 -8.22
CA SER A 79 -10.71 -10.01 -8.25
C SER A 79 -9.74 -9.85 -7.08
N ILE A 80 -10.07 -10.41 -5.91
CA ILE A 80 -9.28 -10.33 -4.68
C ILE A 80 -9.28 -11.71 -4.01
N GLY A 81 -8.08 -12.27 -3.83
CA GLY A 81 -7.86 -13.64 -3.36
C GLY A 81 -8.76 -14.66 -4.05
N SER A 82 -9.30 -15.62 -3.28
CA SER A 82 -10.17 -16.68 -3.80
C SER A 82 -11.67 -16.31 -3.83
N THR A 83 -12.04 -15.05 -3.61
CA THR A 83 -13.43 -14.64 -3.44
C THR A 83 -14.08 -14.27 -4.77
N PHE A 84 -15.27 -14.83 -5.04
CA PHE A 84 -16.07 -14.42 -6.19
C PHE A 84 -16.34 -12.92 -6.16
N THR A 85 -16.05 -12.24 -7.26
CA THR A 85 -16.39 -10.84 -7.46
C THR A 85 -17.25 -10.73 -8.71
N PRO A 86 -18.52 -10.29 -8.60
CA PRO A 86 -19.36 -10.05 -9.76
C PRO A 86 -18.89 -8.81 -10.53
N ASP A 87 -19.34 -8.67 -11.78
CA ASP A 87 -19.13 -7.44 -12.55
C ASP A 87 -19.75 -6.25 -11.81
N LEU A 88 -18.91 -5.27 -11.49
CA LEU A 88 -19.33 -4.08 -10.74
C LEU A 88 -20.03 -3.10 -11.68
N GLN A 89 -21.25 -2.69 -11.31
CA GLN A 89 -22.07 -1.76 -12.09
C GLN A 89 -22.77 -0.77 -11.17
N GLY A 90 -22.94 0.47 -11.65
CA GLY A 90 -23.64 1.53 -10.93
C GLY A 90 -22.72 2.51 -10.21
N HIS A 91 -23.29 3.30 -9.29
CA HIS A 91 -22.59 4.33 -8.54
C HIS A 91 -22.17 3.79 -7.17
N PHE A 92 -20.90 4.01 -6.82
CA PHE A 92 -20.31 3.59 -5.56
C PHE A 92 -19.92 4.81 -4.73
N LEU A 93 -20.10 4.70 -3.41
CA LEU A 93 -19.61 5.69 -2.45
C LEU A 93 -18.38 5.12 -1.72
N ALA A 94 -17.22 5.73 -1.96
CA ALA A 94 -15.98 5.35 -1.28
C ALA A 94 -15.81 6.16 0.03
N THR A 95 -15.83 5.48 1.17
CA THR A 95 -15.78 6.11 2.51
C THR A 95 -14.46 5.83 3.23
N SER A 96 -14.31 6.33 4.46
CA SER A 96 -13.17 6.02 5.33
C SER A 96 -11.83 6.32 4.66
N ASN A 97 -10.91 5.35 4.54
CA ASN A 97 -9.56 5.58 4.05
C ASN A 97 -9.51 6.13 2.62
N PHE A 98 -10.48 5.78 1.76
CA PHE A 98 -10.58 6.37 0.42
C PHE A 98 -10.79 7.87 0.51
N TYR A 99 -11.78 8.30 1.29
CA TYR A 99 -12.11 9.70 1.48
C TYR A 99 -10.97 10.47 2.15
N TYR A 100 -10.43 9.97 3.27
CA TYR A 100 -9.38 10.69 4.00
C TYR A 100 -8.07 10.78 3.21
N THR A 101 -7.70 9.76 2.44
CA THR A 101 -6.50 9.79 1.59
C THR A 101 -6.68 10.78 0.43
N SER A 102 -7.82 10.73 -0.27
CA SER A 102 -8.11 11.70 -1.34
C SER A 102 -8.18 13.13 -0.82
N LYS A 103 -8.77 13.32 0.36
CA LYS A 103 -8.84 14.64 1.02
C LYS A 103 -7.46 15.15 1.42
N PHE A 104 -6.60 14.28 1.95
CA PHE A 104 -5.24 14.65 2.34
C PHE A 104 -4.41 15.11 1.13
N PHE A 105 -4.58 14.46 -0.02
CA PHE A 105 -3.93 14.88 -1.27
C PHE A 105 -4.67 15.98 -2.02
N GLU A 106 -5.77 16.49 -1.48
CA GLU A 106 -6.58 17.56 -2.10
C GLU A 106 -7.05 17.21 -3.52
N LEU A 107 -7.45 15.96 -3.75
CA LEU A 107 -7.87 15.48 -5.07
C LEU A 107 -9.28 15.96 -5.44
N ASP A 108 -9.49 16.27 -6.73
CA ASP A 108 -10.82 16.60 -7.27
C ASP A 108 -11.74 15.38 -7.29
N GLU A 109 -13.01 15.56 -6.96
CA GLU A 109 -14.00 14.46 -6.86
C GLU A 109 -14.19 13.70 -8.18
N LYS A 110 -14.05 14.35 -9.34
CA LYS A 110 -14.33 13.69 -10.63
C LYS A 110 -13.20 12.76 -11.07
N ASP A 111 -11.95 13.17 -10.83
CA ASP A 111 -10.75 12.50 -11.33
C ASP A 111 -9.86 11.94 -10.20
N TRP A 112 -10.41 11.84 -8.98
CA TRP A 112 -9.65 11.49 -7.79
C TRP A 112 -8.84 10.18 -7.93
N LEU A 113 -9.38 9.18 -8.64
CA LEU A 113 -8.70 7.90 -8.81
C LEU A 113 -7.50 8.02 -9.77
N ALA A 114 -7.64 8.77 -10.87
CA ALA A 114 -6.52 9.08 -11.76
C ALA A 114 -5.45 9.92 -11.05
N GLU A 115 -5.86 10.97 -10.33
CA GLU A 115 -4.97 11.92 -9.64
C GLU A 115 -4.28 11.32 -8.41
N MET A 116 -4.82 10.25 -7.83
CA MET A 116 -4.17 9.49 -6.76
C MET A 116 -2.79 8.93 -7.18
N ILE A 117 -2.62 8.57 -8.46
CA ILE A 117 -1.35 8.02 -8.97
C ILE A 117 -0.22 9.06 -8.93
N PRO A 118 -0.32 10.25 -9.57
CA PRO A 118 0.71 11.27 -9.47
C PRO A 118 0.87 11.80 -8.05
N ALA A 119 -0.21 11.92 -7.26
CA ALA A 119 -0.13 12.32 -5.86
C ALA A 119 0.66 11.32 -5.00
N GLY A 120 0.33 10.03 -5.09
CA GLY A 120 1.04 8.96 -4.38
C GLY A 120 2.51 8.85 -4.81
N LYS A 121 2.82 8.99 -6.12
CA LYS A 121 4.20 9.05 -6.61
C LYS A 121 4.98 10.22 -6.03
N ARG A 122 4.36 11.40 -5.89
CA ARG A 122 4.99 12.58 -5.29
C ARG A 122 5.22 12.38 -3.80
N TYR A 123 4.23 11.85 -3.09
CA TYR A 123 4.28 11.65 -1.65
C TYR A 123 5.29 10.57 -1.25
N CYS A 124 5.23 9.39 -1.86
CA CYS A 124 6.06 8.25 -1.49
C CYS A 124 7.57 8.52 -1.63
N LYS A 125 7.98 9.32 -2.63
CA LYS A 125 9.41 9.64 -2.86
C LYS A 125 9.97 10.66 -1.86
N GLU A 126 9.10 11.34 -1.11
CA GLU A 126 9.49 12.41 -0.22
C GLU A 126 10.18 11.86 1.02
N LYS A 127 11.12 12.64 1.58
CA LYS A 127 11.82 12.21 2.80
C LYS A 127 10.91 12.37 4.00
N TRP A 128 11.02 11.44 4.95
CA TRP A 128 10.26 11.48 6.19
C TRP A 128 10.40 12.80 6.98
N SER A 129 11.58 13.42 6.95
CA SER A 129 11.81 14.73 7.58
C SER A 129 10.99 15.85 6.95
N GLU A 130 10.91 15.88 5.62
CA GLU A 130 10.17 16.91 4.88
C GLU A 130 8.67 16.71 5.06
N LEU A 131 8.17 15.47 4.98
CA LEU A 131 6.76 15.16 5.23
C LEU A 131 6.27 15.65 6.60
N LYS A 132 7.09 15.51 7.64
CA LYS A 132 6.77 16.04 8.98
C LYS A 132 6.81 17.56 9.03
N ALA A 133 7.71 18.20 8.30
CA ALA A 133 7.83 19.65 8.24
C ALA A 133 6.66 20.30 7.47
N GLU A 134 6.22 19.67 6.38
CA GLU A 134 5.09 20.11 5.55
C GLU A 134 3.75 19.90 6.25
N HIS A 135 3.62 18.87 7.07
CA HIS A 135 2.36 18.49 7.72
C HIS A 135 2.46 18.41 9.26
N PRO A 136 2.85 19.50 9.95
CA PRO A 136 3.19 19.47 11.38
C PRO A 136 2.01 19.17 12.31
N THR A 137 0.77 19.36 11.83
CA THR A 137 -0.46 19.09 12.59
C THR A 137 -1.02 17.70 12.33
N THR A 138 -0.49 16.98 11.33
CA THR A 138 -0.95 15.62 11.01
C THR A 138 -0.23 14.63 11.92
N LYS A 139 -0.98 13.69 12.51
CA LYS A 139 -0.36 12.66 13.34
C LYS A 139 0.58 11.80 12.49
N GLU A 140 1.73 11.46 13.07
CA GLU A 140 2.77 10.64 12.44
C GLU A 140 2.23 9.29 11.92
N GLU A 141 1.31 8.66 12.66
CA GLU A 141 0.65 7.41 12.24
C GLU A 141 -0.09 7.52 10.89
N TYR A 142 -0.69 8.68 10.60
CA TYR A 142 -1.39 8.92 9.33
C TYR A 142 -0.40 9.27 8.22
N LEU A 143 0.60 10.11 8.50
CA LEU A 143 1.65 10.45 7.52
C LEU A 143 2.39 9.20 7.05
N LEU A 144 2.69 8.28 7.97
CA LEU A 144 3.33 7.02 7.64
C LEU A 144 2.47 6.16 6.69
N GLY A 145 1.15 6.25 6.84
CA GLY A 145 0.19 5.44 6.09
C GLY A 145 -0.12 5.93 4.69
N TYR A 146 0.03 7.23 4.37
CA TYR A 146 -0.49 7.77 3.09
C TYR A 146 0.21 7.22 1.84
N CYS A 147 1.51 6.88 1.91
CA CYS A 147 2.17 6.21 0.79
C CYS A 147 1.54 4.84 0.52
N PHE A 148 1.42 4.00 1.54
CA PHE A 148 0.72 2.71 1.46
C PHE A 148 -0.73 2.88 1.00
N SER A 149 -1.51 3.78 1.63
CA SER A 149 -2.92 4.01 1.30
C SER A 149 -3.10 4.38 -0.18
N SER A 150 -2.27 5.28 -0.70
CA SER A 150 -2.35 5.70 -2.10
C SER A 150 -2.15 4.53 -3.08
N ALA A 151 -1.15 3.68 -2.81
CA ALA A 151 -0.84 2.52 -3.63
C ALA A 151 -1.89 1.41 -3.50
N TYR A 152 -2.35 1.15 -2.27
CA TYR A 152 -3.36 0.15 -1.96
C TYR A 152 -4.70 0.49 -2.60
N ILE A 153 -5.15 1.74 -2.53
CA ILE A 153 -6.40 2.20 -3.15
C ILE A 153 -6.40 1.92 -4.65
N ILE A 154 -5.30 2.25 -5.34
CA ILE A 154 -5.19 2.01 -6.78
C ILE A 154 -5.12 0.51 -7.10
N SER A 155 -4.35 -0.24 -6.32
CA SER A 155 -4.25 -1.70 -6.50
C SER A 155 -5.61 -2.37 -6.32
N MET A 156 -6.39 -1.92 -5.34
CA MET A 156 -7.69 -2.52 -5.05
C MET A 156 -8.74 -2.12 -6.08
N LEU A 157 -8.93 -0.83 -6.34
CA LEU A 157 -10.01 -0.38 -7.22
C LEU A 157 -9.70 -0.62 -8.69
N HIS A 158 -8.54 -0.18 -9.16
CA HIS A 158 -8.22 -0.27 -10.58
C HIS A 158 -7.65 -1.65 -10.95
N ASP A 159 -6.58 -2.08 -10.27
CA ASP A 159 -5.85 -3.29 -10.70
C ASP A 159 -6.59 -4.59 -10.39
N SER A 160 -7.34 -4.64 -9.29
CA SER A 160 -8.08 -5.83 -8.87
C SER A 160 -9.55 -5.80 -9.29
N LEU A 161 -10.27 -4.72 -8.95
CA LEU A 161 -11.72 -4.62 -9.17
C LEU A 161 -12.11 -4.04 -10.55
N GLY A 162 -11.15 -3.56 -11.34
CA GLY A 162 -11.38 -3.12 -12.71
C GLY A 162 -12.06 -1.76 -12.86
N PHE A 163 -12.05 -0.90 -11.83
CA PHE A 163 -12.55 0.47 -11.98
C PHE A 163 -11.68 1.25 -12.98
N ALA A 164 -12.31 1.95 -13.94
CA ALA A 164 -11.61 2.85 -14.84
C ALA A 164 -10.93 4.00 -14.08
N LEU A 165 -9.76 4.43 -14.54
CA LEU A 165 -9.06 5.59 -13.95
C LEU A 165 -9.70 6.90 -14.37
N ASP A 166 -10.18 6.97 -15.60
CA ASP A 166 -10.88 8.10 -16.17
C ASP A 166 -12.40 7.95 -16.00
N TYR A 167 -13.07 9.09 -15.81
CA TYR A 167 -14.53 9.18 -15.86
C TYR A 167 -14.98 9.10 -17.33
N GLY A 168 -14.72 7.97 -18.01
CA GLY A 168 -14.62 7.98 -19.46
C GLY A 168 -14.73 6.65 -20.22
N ARG A 169 -15.51 5.66 -19.75
CA ARG A 169 -16.16 4.68 -20.63
C ARG A 169 -17.37 4.01 -20.01
#